data_AF-A0A0K0X4B1-F1
#
_entry.id   AF-A0A0K0X4B1-F1
#
_cell.length_a   1.000
_cell.length_b   1.000
_cell.length_c   1.000
_cell.angle_alpha   90.00
_cell.angle_beta   90.00
_cell.angle_gamma   90.00
#
_symmetry.space_group_name_H-M   'P 1'
#
loop_
_entity.id
_entity.type
_entity.pdbx_description
1 polymer ?
#
loop_
_entity_poly.entity_id
_entity_poly.type
_entity_poly.pdbx_seq_one_letter_code
_entity_poly.pdbx_strand_id
1 'polypeptide(L)'
;MNVVIALLILVAPLAVAVGLGWAAHRGNVLRFDLAQFRVGAPLAGRFDTSDADAYRIAHDAEAIRSRFELHPEWPSAGVLGERR
;
A
#
# COMPACT_ATOMS: atom_id res chain seq x y z
N MET A 1 -2.44 -51.94 -23.22
CA MET A 1 -2.60 -50.55 -22.76
C MET A 1 -3.15 -50.59 -21.34
N ASN A 2 -2.42 -50.07 -20.35
CA ASN A 2 -2.83 -50.15 -18.95
C ASN A 2 -3.74 -48.98 -18.59
N VAL A 3 -5.01 -49.27 -18.30
CA VAL A 3 -6.06 -48.28 -17.97
C VAL A 3 -5.67 -47.46 -16.74
N VAL A 4 -4.97 -48.07 -15.77
CA VAL A 4 -4.52 -47.37 -14.56
C VAL A 4 -3.54 -46.25 -14.89
N ILE A 5 -2.59 -46.50 -15.80
CA ILE A 5 -1.60 -45.48 -16.21
C ILE A 5 -2.29 -44.32 -16.92
N ALA A 6 -3.29 -44.60 -17.77
CA ALA A 6 -4.04 -43.56 -18.46
C ALA A 6 -4.80 -42.64 -17.48
N LEU A 7 -5.44 -43.21 -16.45
CA LEU A 7 -6.13 -42.44 -15.43
C LEU A 7 -5.17 -41.60 -14.56
N LEU A 8 -4.01 -42.15 -14.21
CA LEU A 8 -2.99 -41.40 -13.46
C LEU A 8 -2.49 -40.18 -14.24
N ILE A 9 -2.23 -40.34 -15.55
CA ILE A 9 -1.82 -39.23 -16.42
C ILE A 9 -2.93 -38.16 -16.51
N LEU A 10 -4.19 -38.59 -16.61
CA LEU A 10 -5.34 -37.68 -16.69
C LEU A 10 -5.52 -36.86 -15.41
N VAL A 11 -5.35 -37.47 -14.24
CA VAL A 11 -5.61 -36.82 -12.94
C VAL A 11 -4.38 -36.08 -12.41
N ALA A 12 -3.16 -36.44 -12.82
CA ALA A 12 -1.92 -35.81 -12.37
C ALA A 12 -1.92 -34.27 -12.38
N PRO A 13 -2.29 -33.56 -13.46
CA PRO A 13 -2.25 -32.09 -13.46
C PRO A 13 -3.23 -31.47 -12.46
N LEU A 14 -4.40 -32.08 -12.24
CA LEU A 14 -5.37 -31.64 -11.24
C LEU A 14 -4.85 -31.85 -9.82
N ALA A 15 -4.27 -33.01 -9.55
CA ALA A 15 -3.68 -33.32 -8.25
C ALA A 15 -2.54 -32.35 -7.90
N VAL A 16 -1.70 -32.00 -8.88
CA VAL A 16 -0.63 -31.00 -8.71
C VAL A 16 -1.21 -29.61 -8.41
N ALA A 17 -2.21 -29.15 -9.17
CA ALA A 17 -2.82 -27.84 -8.96
C ALA A 17 -3.48 -27.74 -7.57
N VAL A 18 -4.23 -28.77 -7.16
CA VAL A 18 -4.86 -28.83 -5.83
C VAL A 18 -3.80 -28.87 -4.73
N GLY A 19 -2.73 -29.65 -4.89
CA GLY A 19 -1.64 -29.73 -3.93
C GLY A 19 -0.93 -28.39 -3.74
N LEU A 20 -0.64 -27.69 -4.83
CA LEU A 20 -0.05 -26.35 -4.80
C LEU A 20 -0.97 -25.32 -4.15
N GLY A 21 -2.26 -25.31 -4.51
CA GLY A 21 -3.24 -24.42 -3.92
C GLY A 21 -3.40 -24.63 -2.42
N TRP A 22 -3.49 -25.90 -1.98
CA TRP A 22 -3.60 -26.24 -0.57
C TRP A 22 -2.35 -25.87 0.23
N ALA A 23 -1.15 -26.19 -0.29
CA ALA A 23 0.11 -25.84 0.35
C ALA A 23 0.25 -24.32 0.52
N ALA A 24 -0.16 -23.55 -0.49
CA ALA A 24 -0.07 -22.11 -0.43
C ALA A 24 -1.14 -21.46 0.46
N HIS A 25 -2.33 -22.06 0.56
CA HIS A 25 -3.36 -21.67 1.52
C HIS A 25 -2.91 -21.91 2.97
N ARG A 26 -2.29 -23.07 3.25
CA ARG A 26 -1.78 -23.40 4.59
C ARG A 26 -0.61 -22.53 5.02
N GLY A 27 0.25 -22.15 4.08
CA GLY A 27 1.43 -21.33 4.34
C GLY A 27 1.15 -19.83 4.46
N ASN A 28 -0.09 -19.37 4.23
CA ASN A 28 -0.42 -17.92 4.14
C ASN A 28 0.41 -17.16 3.08
N VAL A 29 1.11 -17.90 2.20
CA VAL A 29 1.97 -17.37 1.12
C VAL A 29 1.11 -16.93 -0.07
N LEU A 30 -0.07 -17.52 -0.23
CA LEU A 30 -1.07 -17.12 -1.23
C LEU A 30 -1.98 -15.99 -0.76
N ARG A 31 -1.47 -15.06 0.06
CA ARG A 31 -2.05 -13.71 0.08
C ARG A 31 -1.70 -13.07 -1.25
N PHE A 32 -2.49 -13.39 -2.29
CA PHE A 32 -2.63 -12.54 -3.47
C PHE A 32 -3.23 -11.22 -2.99
N ASP A 33 -2.41 -10.39 -2.34
CA ASP A 33 -2.77 -9.01 -2.08
C ASP A 33 -2.81 -8.35 -3.45
N LEU A 34 -3.97 -7.88 -3.89
CA LEU A 34 -4.12 -7.14 -5.14
C LEU A 34 -3.22 -5.89 -5.17
N ALA A 35 -2.70 -5.46 -4.01
CA ALA A 35 -1.65 -4.46 -3.91
C ALA A 35 -0.32 -4.88 -4.54
N GLN A 36 -0.01 -6.18 -4.69
CA GLN A 36 1.24 -6.66 -5.28
C GLN A 36 1.32 -6.46 -6.81
N PHE A 37 0.16 -6.34 -7.46
CA PHE A 37 0.05 -6.03 -8.88
C PHE A 37 -0.30 -4.56 -9.15
N ARG A 38 -0.40 -3.72 -8.10
CA ARG A 38 -0.57 -2.28 -8.26
C ARG A 38 0.76 -1.66 -8.65
N VAL A 39 0.74 -0.91 -9.74
CA VAL A 39 1.88 -0.12 -10.23
C VAL A 39 2.23 0.94 -9.17
N GLY A 40 3.18 0.63 -8.30
CA GLY A 40 3.85 1.60 -7.44
C GLY A 40 5.08 2.11 -8.17
N ALA A 41 5.16 3.41 -8.44
CA ALA A 41 6.39 3.98 -8.97
C ALA A 41 7.45 3.92 -7.85
N PRO A 42 8.70 3.49 -8.14
CA PRO A 42 9.75 3.23 -7.13
C PRO A 42 10.19 4.47 -6.32
N LEU A 43 9.58 5.64 -6.56
CA LEU A 43 9.83 6.90 -5.85
C LEU A 43 8.55 7.68 -5.48
N ALA A 44 7.35 7.19 -5.80
CA ALA A 44 6.09 7.94 -5.60
C ALA A 44 5.25 7.45 -4.40
N GLY A 45 5.72 6.42 -3.69
CA GLY A 45 4.97 5.85 -2.58
C GLY A 45 3.69 5.13 -3.01
N ARG A 46 2.99 4.57 -2.03
CA ARG A 46 1.73 3.83 -2.22
C ARG A 46 0.59 4.84 -2.34
N PHE A 47 -0.04 4.95 -3.52
CA PHE A 47 -1.25 5.77 -3.77
C PHE A 47 -2.51 5.32 -3.00
N ASP A 48 -2.37 4.31 -2.15
CA ASP A 48 -3.41 3.62 -1.40
C ASP A 48 -3.25 3.79 0.12
N THR A 49 -2.22 4.51 0.54
CA THR A 49 -2.08 4.90 1.94
C THR A 49 -3.05 6.05 2.17
N SER A 50 -4.04 5.82 3.05
CA SER A 50 -4.95 6.84 3.57
C SER A 50 -4.19 8.11 3.90
N ASP A 51 -4.28 9.10 3.02
CA ASP A 51 -4.32 10.56 3.18
C ASP A 51 -3.73 11.20 4.46
N ALA A 52 -2.69 10.61 5.04
CA ALA A 52 -2.04 11.09 6.25
C ALA A 52 -1.47 12.50 6.02
N ASP A 53 -1.02 12.75 4.78
CA ASP A 53 -0.60 14.07 4.35
C ASP A 53 -1.77 15.04 4.16
N ALA A 54 -2.98 14.61 3.78
CA ALA A 54 -4.11 15.54 3.68
C ALA A 54 -4.53 16.09 5.03
N TYR A 55 -4.52 15.28 6.10
CA TYR A 55 -4.77 15.79 7.44
C TYR A 55 -3.73 16.84 7.84
N ARG A 56 -2.45 16.55 7.55
CA ARG A 56 -1.35 17.49 7.85
C ARG A 56 -1.47 18.79 7.05
N ILE A 57 -1.75 18.70 5.75
CA ILE A 57 -1.91 19.87 4.87
C ILE A 57 -3.13 20.70 5.31
N ALA A 58 -4.26 20.06 5.64
CA ALA A 58 -5.43 20.75 6.14
C ALA A 58 -5.15 21.46 7.46
N HIS A 59 -4.41 20.82 8.37
CA HIS A 59 -4.00 21.42 9.64
C HIS A 59 -3.04 22.61 9.45
N ASP A 60 -2.03 22.47 8.59
CA ASP A 60 -1.06 23.53 8.30
C ASP A 60 -1.77 24.74 7.65
N ALA A 61 -2.70 24.50 6.73
CA ALA A 61 -3.50 25.56 6.10
C ALA A 61 -4.39 26.29 7.11
N GLU A 62 -5.00 25.55 8.05
CA GLU A 62 -5.81 26.12 9.13
C GLU A 62 -4.95 26.99 10.06
N ALA A 63 -3.77 26.51 10.46
CA ALA A 63 -2.87 27.25 11.33
C ALA A 63 -2.39 28.57 10.69
N ILE A 64 -2.12 28.56 9.39
CA ILE A 64 -1.79 29.78 8.63
C ILE A 64 -2.99 30.74 8.64
N ARG A 65 -4.20 30.24 8.35
CA ARG A 65 -5.41 31.06 8.33
C ARG A 65 -5.67 31.70 9.70
N SER A 66 -5.68 30.91 10.77
CA SER A 66 -5.98 31.42 12.12
C SER A 66 -4.98 32.48 12.57
N ARG A 67 -3.71 32.37 12.15
CA ARG A 67 -2.71 33.39 12.44
C ARG A 67 -3.05 34.71 11.77
N PHE A 68 -3.44 34.72 10.50
CA PHE A 68 -3.82 35.95 9.79
C PHE A 68 -5.14 36.55 10.31
N GLU A 69 -6.06 35.72 10.79
CA GLU A 69 -7.30 36.20 11.42
C GLU A 69 -7.02 36.91 12.75
N LEU A 70 -6.12 36.37 13.57
CA LEU A 70 -5.76 36.95 14.87
C LEU A 70 -4.74 38.09 14.74
N HIS A 71 -3.85 38.01 13.75
CA HIS A 71 -2.76 38.95 13.55
C HIS A 71 -2.50 39.17 12.04
N PRO A 72 -3.18 40.14 11.42
CA PRO A 72 -3.15 40.38 9.97
C PRO A 72 -1.86 41.11 9.54
N GLU A 73 -0.71 40.64 10.00
CA GLU A 73 0.61 41.10 9.58
C GLU A 73 1.37 39.98 8.88
N TRP A 74 2.06 40.33 7.80
CA TRP A 74 2.91 39.39 7.09
C TRP A 74 4.16 39.10 7.94
N PRO A 75 4.58 37.82 8.05
CA PRO A 75 5.86 37.50 8.67
C PRO A 75 6.97 38.21 7.91
N SER A 76 7.69 39.12 8.58
CA SER A 76 8.92 39.67 8.02
C SER A 76 9.95 38.54 7.92
N ALA A 77 10.71 38.48 6.83
CA ALA A 77 11.70 37.43 6.55
C ALA A 77 12.94 37.44 7.50
N GLY A 78 12.81 38.04 8.69
CA GLY A 78 13.91 38.41 9.57
C GLY A 78 14.09 37.56 10.83
N VAL A 79 13.19 36.63 11.17
CA VAL A 79 13.37 35.78 12.35
C VAL A 79 14.04 34.45 11.97
N LEU A 80 15.32 34.54 11.62
CA LEU A 80 16.27 33.43 11.69
C LEU A 80 16.71 33.29 13.15
N GLY A 81 15.94 32.57 13.96
CA GLY A 81 16.25 32.43 15.37
C GLY A 81 15.53 31.27 16.01
N GLU A 82 16.15 30.10 15.98
CA GLU A 82 15.87 29.00 16.90
C GLU A 82 16.05 29.51 18.34
N ARG A 83 14.97 29.91 19.01
CA ARG A 83 15.01 30.11 20.46
C ARG A 83 14.92 28.72 21.09
N ARG A 84 16.09 28.21 21.50
CA ARG A 84 16.24 27.14 22.49
C ARG A 84 15.40 27.41 23.73
#